data_AF-A0A9P5YTE6-F1
#
_entry.id   AF-A0A9P5YTE6-F1
#
_cell.length_a   1.000
_cell.length_b   1.000
_cell.length_c   1.000
_cell.angle_alpha   90.00
_cell.angle_beta   90.00
_cell.angle_gamma   90.00
#
_symmetry.space_group_name_H-M   'P 1'
#
loop_
_entity.id
_entity.type
_entity.pdbx_description
1 polymer ?
#
loop_
_entity_poly.entity_id
_entity_poly.type
_entity_poly.pdbx_seq_one_letter_code
_entity_poly.pdbx_strand_id
1 'polypeptide(L)'
;MAIVGALSASTTGKSTLLDIFWWMRESGEVSGTVLVNGREVDDENFKKVVGYVEWEDTLMSMLTVYETVLYSALLRLSLETDDDARKFRMLEMLTELGFLGIKDAHWG
;
A
#
# COMPACT_ATOMS: atom_id res chain seq x y z
N MET A 1 -9.95 -13.15 4.91
CA MET A 1 -9.55 -12.18 3.88
C MET A 1 -10.59 -12.25 2.77
N ALA A 2 -11.49 -11.27 2.68
CA ALA A 2 -12.46 -11.19 1.61
C ALA A 2 -11.87 -10.35 0.49
N ILE A 3 -11.82 -10.89 -0.74
CA ILE A 3 -11.36 -10.15 -1.92
C ILE A 3 -12.62 -9.65 -2.62
N VAL A 4 -12.89 -8.34 -2.52
CA VAL A 4 -13.96 -7.70 -3.29
C VAL A 4 -13.31 -7.16 -4.56
N GLY A 5 -13.60 -7.80 -5.69
CA GLY A 5 -13.10 -7.39 -7.00
C GLY A 5 -14.10 -6.50 -7.72
N ALA A 6 -13.72 -5.27 -8.03
CA ALA A 6 -14.48 -4.42 -8.95
C ALA A 6 -14.06 -4.71 -10.40
N LEU A 7 -14.58 -5.78 -11.03
CA LEU A 7 -14.44 -6.05 -12.47
C LEU A 7 -15.66 -5.52 -13.25
N SER A 8 -15.41 -4.65 -14.23
CA SER A 8 -16.36 -3.87 -15.05
C SER A 8 -15.50 -3.08 -16.03
N ALA A 9 -16.01 -2.85 -17.24
CA ALA A 9 -15.31 -2.16 -18.33
C ALA A 9 -14.66 -0.83 -17.88
N SER A 10 -13.52 -0.48 -18.48
CA SER A 10 -12.60 0.58 -18.06
C SER A 10 -13.19 2.01 -17.94
N THR A 11 -14.46 2.21 -18.28
CA THR A 11 -15.10 3.54 -18.43
C THR A 11 -16.14 3.88 -17.35
N THR A 12 -16.20 3.16 -16.23
CA THR A 12 -17.25 3.35 -15.20
C THR A 12 -16.78 4.09 -13.94
N GLY A 13 -15.68 4.84 -13.98
CA GLY A 13 -15.27 5.72 -12.86
C GLY A 13 -14.80 4.98 -11.60
N LYS A 14 -14.31 3.74 -11.71
CA LYS A 14 -13.78 2.98 -10.56
C LYS A 14 -12.51 3.56 -10.00
N SER A 15 -11.60 3.96 -10.89
CA SER A 15 -10.40 4.68 -10.48
C SER A 15 -10.83 5.95 -9.75
N THR A 16 -11.82 6.68 -10.28
CA THR A 16 -12.42 7.84 -9.61
C THR A 16 -12.99 7.52 -8.23
N LEU A 17 -13.65 6.37 -8.05
CA LEU A 17 -14.15 5.92 -6.75
C LEU A 17 -12.99 5.59 -5.79
N LEU A 18 -11.95 4.90 -6.25
CA LEU A 18 -10.75 4.62 -5.46
C LEU A 18 -9.98 5.91 -5.10
N ASP A 19 -9.91 6.87 -6.03
CA ASP A 19 -9.29 8.18 -5.81
C ASP A 19 -10.07 9.01 -4.78
N ILE A 20 -11.40 8.89 -4.77
CA ILE A 20 -12.26 9.49 -3.74
C ILE A 20 -11.97 8.84 -2.38
N PHE A 21 -11.91 7.50 -2.31
CA PHE A 21 -11.58 6.80 -1.06
C PHE A 21 -10.20 7.14 -0.53
N TRP A 22 -9.24 7.37 -1.41
CA TRP A 22 -7.88 7.77 -1.03
C TRP A 22 -7.74 9.28 -0.81
N TRP A 23 -8.82 10.05 -0.99
CA TRP A 23 -8.84 11.51 -0.86
C TRP A 23 -7.80 12.22 -1.75
N MET A 24 -7.54 11.65 -2.94
CA MET A 24 -6.61 12.20 -3.94
C MET A 24 -7.27 13.13 -4.96
N ARG A 25 -8.59 13.37 -4.88
CA ARG A 25 -9.26 14.32 -5.79
C ARG A 25 -9.31 15.73 -5.21
N GLU A 26 -8.87 16.69 -6.03
CA GLU A 26 -8.90 18.13 -5.74
C GLU A 26 -10.24 18.82 -6.08
N SER A 27 -11.23 18.13 -6.67
CA SER A 27 -12.49 18.77 -7.10
C SER A 27 -13.74 17.87 -7.11
N GLY A 28 -14.89 18.46 -6.75
CA GLY A 28 -16.22 17.85 -6.71
C GLY A 28 -16.83 17.83 -5.30
N GLU A 29 -18.15 17.71 -5.20
CA GLU A 29 -18.85 17.49 -3.92
C GLU A 29 -18.96 15.99 -3.65
N VAL A 30 -18.30 15.52 -2.60
CA VAL A 30 -18.36 14.12 -2.14
C VAL A 30 -19.25 14.07 -0.90
N SER A 31 -20.24 13.18 -0.90
CA SER A 31 -21.12 12.96 0.24
C SER A 31 -21.29 11.46 0.51
N GLY A 32 -21.46 11.09 1.78
CA GLY A 32 -21.57 9.71 2.23
C GLY A 32 -20.78 9.46 3.51
N THR A 33 -20.89 8.24 4.03
CA THR A 33 -20.23 7.82 5.27
C THR A 33 -19.40 6.58 5.02
N VAL A 34 -18.15 6.56 5.52
CA VAL A 34 -17.26 5.42 5.43
C VAL A 34 -17.28 4.67 6.75
N LEU A 35 -17.56 3.37 6.71
CA LEU A 35 -17.53 2.50 7.89
C LEU A 35 -16.40 1.46 7.78
N VAL A 36 -15.54 1.39 8.78
CA VAL A 36 -14.55 0.32 8.96
C VAL A 36 -14.97 -0.53 10.14
N ASN A 37 -15.18 -1.83 9.91
CA ASN A 37 -15.68 -2.76 10.93
C ASN A 37 -16.98 -2.29 11.62
N GLY A 38 -17.87 -1.63 10.86
CA GLY A 38 -19.16 -1.14 11.37
C GLY A 38 -19.09 0.17 12.17
N ARG A 39 -17.93 0.82 12.26
CA ARG A 39 -17.75 2.13 12.88
C ARG A 39 -17.46 3.17 11.82
N GLU A 40 -18.08 4.34 11.94
CA GLU A 40 -17.75 5.50 11.13
C GLU A 40 -16.30 5.94 11.42
N VAL A 41 -15.55 6.24 10.37
CA VAL A 41 -14.14 6.64 10.46
C VAL A 41 -13.94 7.93 9.70
N ASP A 42 -13.27 8.90 10.33
CA ASP A 42 -12.83 10.13 9.67
C ASP A 42 -11.67 9.86 8.68
N ASP A 43 -11.44 10.82 7.78
CA ASP A 43 -10.47 10.70 6.70
C ASP A 43 -9.04 10.41 7.21
N GLU A 44 -8.67 10.99 8.35
CA GLU A 44 -7.32 10.86 8.92
C GLU A 44 -7.09 9.45 9.48
N ASN A 45 -8.10 8.89 10.17
CA ASN A 45 -8.05 7.55 10.71
C ASN A 45 -8.24 6.48 9.64
N PHE A 46 -8.98 6.78 8.56
CA PHE A 46 -9.14 5.89 7.43
C PHE A 46 -7.80 5.63 6.73
N LYS A 47 -7.01 6.69 6.48
CA LYS A 47 -5.67 6.58 5.89
C LYS A 47 -4.66 5.78 6.74
N LYS A 48 -4.89 5.66 8.06
CA LYS A 48 -4.03 4.88 8.97
C LYS A 48 -4.29 3.38 8.91
N VAL A 49 -5.48 2.95 8.44
CA VAL A 49 -5.92 1.55 8.48
C VAL A 49 -6.07 0.90 7.10
N VAL A 50 -5.98 1.69 6.02
CA VAL A 50 -6.11 1.22 4.63
C VAL A 50 -4.79 1.40 3.88
N GLY A 51 -4.39 0.38 3.11
CA GLY A 51 -3.31 0.47 2.14
C GLY A 51 -3.85 0.65 0.72
N TYR A 52 -3.29 1.60 -0.03
CA TYR A 52 -3.57 1.83 -1.45
C TYR A 52 -2.31 1.55 -2.27
N VAL A 53 -2.48 0.96 -3.45
CA VAL A 53 -1.39 0.69 -4.40
C VAL A 53 -1.73 1.40 -5.70
N GLU A 54 -0.89 2.35 -6.09
CA GLU A 54 -1.01 3.10 -7.33
C GLU A 54 -0.71 2.22 -8.56
N TRP A 55 -1.20 2.65 -9.73
CA TRP A 55 -0.94 1.97 -11.00
C TRP A 55 0.48 2.22 -11.54
N GLU A 56 1.12 3.30 -11.11
CA GLU A 56 2.47 3.68 -11.53
C GLU A 56 3.44 3.48 -10.37
N ASP A 57 4.44 2.63 -10.60
CA ASP A 57 5.45 2.33 -9.59
C ASP A 57 6.42 3.51 -9.46
N THR A 58 6.27 4.30 -8.40
CA THR A 58 7.27 5.32 -8.03
C THR A 58 8.41 4.67 -7.26
N LEU A 59 9.12 3.73 -7.89
CA LEU A 59 10.26 3.03 -7.27
C LEU A 59 11.58 3.70 -7.66
N MET A 60 12.49 3.84 -6.69
CA MET A 60 13.84 4.33 -6.95
C MET A 60 14.62 3.27 -7.73
N SER A 61 14.81 3.49 -9.04
CA SER A 61 15.49 2.55 -9.96
C SER A 61 16.94 2.20 -9.59
N MET A 62 17.54 2.92 -8.65
CA MET A 62 18.91 2.64 -8.17
C MET A 62 18.96 1.63 -7.02
N LEU A 63 17.82 1.19 -6.47
CA LEU A 63 17.77 0.27 -5.34
C LEU A 63 17.46 -1.17 -5.79
N THR A 64 17.99 -2.14 -5.05
CA THR A 64 17.57 -3.55 -5.16
C THR A 64 16.15 -3.75 -4.64
N VAL A 65 15.52 -4.88 -4.99
CA VAL A 65 14.20 -5.26 -4.43
C VAL A 65 14.25 -5.28 -2.90
N TYR A 66 15.32 -5.83 -2.32
CA TYR A 66 15.53 -5.84 -0.87
C TYR A 66 15.62 -4.42 -0.31
N GLU A 67 16.46 -3.54 -0.87
CA GLU A 67 16.63 -2.18 -0.38
C GLU A 67 15.36 -1.34 -0.49
N THR A 68 14.60 -1.53 -1.57
CA THR A 68 13.31 -0.85 -1.78
C THR A 68 12.29 -1.24 -0.71
N VAL A 69 12.16 -2.53 -0.44
CA VAL A 69 11.26 -3.03 0.62
C VAL A 69 11.76 -2.62 1.99
N LEU A 70 13.08 -2.64 2.24
CA LEU A 70 13.70 -2.20 3.50
C LEU A 70 13.40 -0.73 3.76
N TYR A 71 13.64 0.13 2.77
CA TYR A 71 13.42 1.56 2.89
C TYR A 71 11.95 1.87 3.16
N SER A 72 11.05 1.20 2.43
CA SER A 72 9.61 1.32 2.65
C SER A 72 9.15 0.79 4.01
N ALA A 73 9.79 -0.26 4.52
CA ALA A 73 9.54 -0.80 5.84
C ALA A 73 10.07 0.13 6.95
N LEU A 74 11.25 0.73 6.79
CA LEU A 74 11.83 1.68 7.75
C LEU A 74 10.99 2.96 7.89
N LEU A 75 10.33 3.40 6.81
CA LEU A 75 9.41 4.54 6.88
C LEU A 75 8.09 4.21 7.60
N ARG A 76 7.71 2.93 7.68
CA ARG A 76 6.42 2.48 8.23
C ARG A 76 6.54 1.80 9.60
N LEU A 77 7.71 1.25 9.94
CA LEU A 77 7.99 0.60 11.22
C LEU A 77 8.63 1.58 12.18
N SER A 78 8.17 1.57 13.44
CA SER A 78 8.81 2.32 14.51
C SER A 78 10.28 1.92 14.66
N LEU A 79 11.16 2.91 14.83
CA LEU A 79 12.61 2.77 15.01
C LEU A 79 13.00 1.91 16.23
N GLU A 80 12.06 1.59 17.11
CA GLU A 80 12.26 0.79 18.32
C GLU A 80 12.34 -0.73 18.07
N THR A 81 12.17 -1.18 16.82
CA THR A 81 12.28 -2.60 16.48
C THR A 81 13.74 -3.02 16.44
N ASP A 82 14.12 -4.10 17.14
CA ASP A 82 15.45 -4.69 17.09
C ASP A 82 15.89 -5.02 15.64
N ASP A 83 17.17 -4.82 15.34
CA ASP A 83 17.72 -4.94 14.00
C ASP A 83 17.59 -6.35 13.42
N ASP A 84 17.72 -7.39 14.25
CA ASP A 84 17.60 -8.77 13.81
C ASP A 84 16.13 -9.17 13.64
N ALA A 85 15.25 -8.71 14.53
CA ALA A 85 13.81 -8.86 14.36
C ALA A 85 13.30 -8.20 13.06
N ARG A 86 13.84 -7.04 12.71
CA ARG A 86 13.51 -6.31 11.47
C ARG A 86 13.93 -7.09 10.22
N LYS A 87 15.16 -7.61 10.19
CA LYS A 87 15.67 -8.44 9.09
C LYS A 87 14.85 -9.71 8.92
N PHE A 88 14.49 -10.36 10.02
CA PHE A 88 13.67 -11.57 10.00
C PHE A 88 12.30 -11.29 9.36
N ARG A 89 11.60 -10.26 9.83
CA ARG A 89 10.31 -9.82 9.26
C ARG A 89 10.40 -9.49 7.77
N MET A 90 11.48 -8.89 7.33
CA MET A 90 11.72 -8.60 5.92
C MET A 90 11.89 -9.86 5.07
N LEU A 91 12.67 -10.82 5.55
CA LEU A 91 12.87 -12.09 4.85
C LEU A 91 11.56 -12.88 4.76
N GLU A 92 10.74 -12.86 5.81
CA GLU A 92 9.38 -13.41 5.77
C GLU A 92 8.53 -12.72 4.70
N MET A 93 8.47 -11.38 4.70
CA MET A 93 7.70 -10.61 3.71
C MET A 93 8.16 -10.89 2.27
N LEU A 94 9.47 -10.92 2.01
CA LEU A 94 10.00 -11.24 0.68
C LEU A 94 9.70 -12.69 0.27
N THR A 95 9.61 -13.59 1.23
CA THR A 95 9.22 -14.99 1.00
C THR A 95 7.74 -15.07 0.66
N GLU A 96 6.87 -14.40 1.42
CA GLU A 96 5.42 -14.36 1.19
C GLU A 96 5.07 -13.72 -0.17
N LEU A 97 5.80 -12.69 -0.57
CA LEU A 97 5.63 -12.03 -1.87
C LEU A 97 6.28 -12.79 -3.04
N GLY A 98 7.05 -13.86 -2.77
CA GLY A 98 7.75 -14.63 -3.80
C GLY A 98 8.97 -13.92 -4.40
N PHE A 99 9.45 -12.84 -3.77
CA PHE A 99 10.57 -12.03 -4.27
C PHE A 99 11.94 -12.43 -3.69
N LEU A 100 12.00 -13.45 -2.83
CA LEU A 100 13.25 -13.89 -2.21
C LEU A 100 14.33 -14.26 -3.25
N GLY A 101 13.94 -14.85 -4.38
CA GLY A 101 14.87 -15.23 -5.46
C GLY A 101 15.41 -14.06 -6.29
N ILE A 102 14.79 -12.88 -6.19
CA ILE A 102 15.18 -11.65 -6.90
C ILE A 102 15.55 -10.53 -5.94
N LYS A 103 15.79 -10.84 -4.66
CA LYS A 103 16.03 -9.84 -3.61
C LYS A 103 17.21 -8.90 -3.93
N ASP A 104 18.23 -9.40 -4.66
CA ASP A 104 19.43 -8.66 -5.03
C ASP A 104 19.36 -8.09 -6.46
N ALA A 105 18.22 -8.25 -7.15
CA ALA A 105 17.99 -7.66 -8.46
C ALA A 105 17.64 -6.17 -8.32
N HIS A 106 18.14 -5.36 -9.25
CA HIS A 106 17.75 -3.95 -9.39
C HIS A 106 16.43 -3.84 -10.15
N TRP A 107 15.64 -2.81 -9.84
CA TRP A 107 14.44 -2.49 -10.61
C TRP A 107 14.86 -1.94 -11.98
N GLY A 108 14.61 -2.72 -13.04
CA GLY A 108 15.02 -2.43 -14.42
C GLY A 108 13.84 -2.25 -15.35
#